data_AF-V2Y3J8-F1
#
_entry.id   AF-V2Y3J8-F1
#
_cell.length_a   1.000
_cell.length_b   1.000
_cell.length_c   1.000
_cell.angle_alpha   90.00
_cell.angle_beta   90.00
_cell.angle_gamma   90.00
#
_symmetry.space_group_name_H-M   'P 1'
#
loop_
_entity.id
_entity.type
_entity.pdbx_description
1 polymer ?
#
loop_
_entity_poly.entity_id
_entity_poly.type
_entity_poly.pdbx_seq_one_letter_code
_entity_poly.pdbx_strand_id
1 'polypeptide(L)'
;MSNVLILMAACNTVLKALANVERGELQVLCGDEHWTFGKPYVLTSDGYSKPLKATIRILDQSVWTRLCLHPDFGFADAFMLGLIEVSALTDVFQIFVLNRKQISELSTCMSPFFSVMSYISNLRFANKVLGSKSNISAHYDLSNEVFAAFLSWDMTYSCAIFDEEAGGCVGDLLQERFIAPPRRRQCEERSNPPDDLERGQLAKLHLLAKRARITKGSRVLDVGCGWGSFAILAAKEYGAQVDAITISEAQRLALEENIQAAGLSHAITVHLMDYRDMPKSFHHAFDAVVSIGVMEHVGIEFMERWFT
;
A
#
# COMPACT_ATOMS: atom_id res chain seq x y z
N MET A 1 13.00 -14.01 -39.58
CA MET A 1 11.57 -13.88 -39.92
C MET A 1 10.62 -14.21 -38.74
N SER A 2 11.04 -14.94 -37.71
CA SER A 2 10.16 -15.34 -36.58
C SER A 2 9.84 -14.23 -35.56
N ASN A 3 10.81 -13.42 -35.14
CA ASN A 3 10.61 -12.45 -34.04
C ASN A 3 9.72 -11.26 -34.40
N VAL A 4 9.80 -10.75 -35.64
CA VAL A 4 8.98 -9.59 -36.08
C VAL A 4 7.50 -9.96 -36.12
N LEU A 5 7.17 -11.17 -36.60
CA LEU A 5 5.79 -11.64 -36.66
C LEU A 5 5.19 -11.82 -35.26
N ILE A 6 5.97 -12.36 -34.31
CA ILE A 6 5.56 -12.51 -32.90
C ILE A 6 5.27 -11.14 -32.29
N LEU A 7 6.15 -10.17 -32.53
CA LEU A 7 6.01 -8.84 -31.99
C LEU A 7 4.79 -8.11 -32.56
N MET A 8 4.55 -8.22 -33.86
CA MET A 8 3.33 -7.70 -34.50
C MET A 8 2.06 -8.36 -33.96
N ALA A 9 2.07 -9.68 -33.75
CA ALA A 9 0.94 -10.39 -33.18
C ALA A 9 0.66 -9.95 -31.73
N ALA A 10 1.71 -9.78 -30.93
CA ALA A 10 1.60 -9.29 -29.55
C ALA A 10 1.07 -7.85 -29.51
N CYS A 11 1.61 -6.96 -30.35
CA CYS A 11 1.14 -5.58 -30.48
C CYS A 11 -0.36 -5.54 -30.82
N ASN A 12 -0.78 -6.25 -31.87
CA ASN A 12 -2.18 -6.32 -32.28
C ASN A 12 -3.10 -6.88 -31.17
N THR A 13 -2.60 -7.82 -30.37
CA THR A 13 -3.38 -8.41 -29.26
C THR A 13 -3.56 -7.39 -28.14
N VAL A 14 -2.51 -6.68 -27.75
CA VAL A 14 -2.57 -5.63 -26.73
C VAL A 14 -3.47 -4.49 -27.19
N LEU A 15 -3.33 -4.01 -28.42
CA LEU A 15 -4.17 -2.93 -28.97
C LEU A 15 -5.65 -3.32 -29.02
N LYS A 16 -5.97 -4.58 -29.34
CA LYS A 16 -7.34 -5.11 -29.28
C LYS A 16 -7.90 -5.12 -27.85
N ALA A 17 -7.08 -5.41 -26.85
CA ALA A 17 -7.50 -5.33 -25.46
C ALA A 17 -7.82 -3.88 -25.05
N LEU A 18 -6.94 -2.95 -25.44
CA LEU A 18 -7.11 -1.52 -25.16
C LEU A 18 -8.29 -0.89 -25.92
N ALA A 19 -8.72 -1.48 -27.04
CA ALA A 19 -9.91 -1.04 -27.77
C ALA A 19 -11.20 -1.08 -26.94
N ASN A 20 -11.24 -1.85 -25.86
CA ASN A 20 -12.38 -1.90 -24.94
C ASN A 20 -12.32 -0.88 -23.79
N VAL A 21 -11.35 0.04 -23.81
CA VAL A 21 -11.35 1.18 -22.87
C VAL A 21 -12.52 2.09 -23.22
N GLU A 22 -13.43 2.29 -22.27
CA GLU A 22 -14.61 3.13 -22.40
C GLU A 22 -14.54 4.37 -21.49
N ARG A 23 -13.91 4.23 -20.32
CA ARG A 23 -13.86 5.24 -19.26
C ARG A 23 -12.46 5.87 -19.17
N GLY A 24 -12.34 7.14 -19.56
CA GLY A 24 -11.06 7.85 -19.70
C GLY A 24 -10.41 7.63 -21.07
N GLU A 25 -9.50 8.53 -21.45
CA GLU A 25 -8.78 8.47 -22.72
C GLU A 25 -7.36 7.96 -22.51
N LEU A 26 -7.02 6.86 -23.19
CA LEU A 26 -5.66 6.32 -23.19
C LEU A 26 -5.04 6.49 -24.57
N GLN A 27 -3.94 7.22 -24.63
CA GLN A 27 -3.12 7.36 -25.83
C GLN A 27 -1.91 6.43 -25.74
N VAL A 28 -1.63 5.69 -26.80
CA VAL A 28 -0.42 4.86 -26.92
C VAL A 28 0.39 5.35 -28.11
N LEU A 29 1.66 5.66 -27.88
CA LEU A 29 2.58 6.18 -28.90
C LEU A 29 3.74 5.20 -29.07
N CYS A 30 4.09 4.82 -30.31
CA CYS A 30 5.23 3.96 -30.60
C CYS A 30 5.88 4.37 -31.92
N GLY A 31 7.03 5.05 -31.87
CA GLY A 31 7.61 5.70 -33.05
C GLY A 31 6.63 6.72 -33.64
N ASP A 32 6.29 6.57 -34.92
CA ASP A 32 5.31 7.41 -35.62
C ASP A 32 3.87 6.91 -35.48
N GLU A 33 3.67 5.74 -34.86
CA GLU A 33 2.36 5.14 -34.68
C GLU A 33 1.66 5.70 -33.43
N HIS A 34 0.38 6.03 -33.59
CA HIS A 34 -0.44 6.64 -32.56
C HIS A 34 -1.81 5.95 -32.48
N TRP A 35 -2.18 5.50 -31.29
CA TRP A 35 -3.49 4.93 -31.00
C TRP A 35 -4.16 5.70 -29.86
N THR A 36 -5.46 5.93 -29.98
CA THR A 36 -6.29 6.57 -28.94
C THR A 36 -7.48 5.68 -28.63
N PHE A 37 -7.71 5.44 -27.34
CA PHE A 37 -8.79 4.58 -26.84
C PHE A 37 -9.66 5.32 -25.82
N GLY A 38 -10.95 5.00 -25.77
CA GLY A 38 -11.89 5.59 -24.82
C GLY A 38 -12.31 7.03 -25.12
N LYS A 39 -12.64 7.77 -24.06
CA LYS A 39 -13.15 9.16 -24.12
C LYS A 39 -12.47 10.00 -23.05
N PRO A 40 -12.17 11.30 -23.29
CA PRO A 40 -11.31 12.13 -22.41
C PRO A 40 -11.93 12.51 -21.07
N TYR A 41 -13.01 11.85 -20.66
CA TYR A 41 -13.70 12.10 -19.41
C TYR A 41 -14.25 10.82 -18.79
N VAL A 42 -14.50 10.90 -17.48
CA VAL A 42 -15.27 9.91 -16.73
C VAL A 42 -16.44 10.59 -16.05
N LEU A 43 -17.57 9.88 -15.96
CA LEU A 43 -18.70 10.31 -15.15
C LEU A 43 -18.44 9.94 -13.68
N THR A 44 -18.53 10.92 -12.79
CA THR A 44 -18.46 10.76 -11.34
C THR A 44 -19.80 10.26 -10.79
N SER A 45 -19.82 9.81 -9.53
CA SER A 45 -21.02 9.22 -8.89
C SER A 45 -22.21 10.17 -8.78
N ASP A 46 -21.94 11.48 -8.80
CA ASP A 46 -22.89 12.59 -8.83
C ASP A 46 -23.27 13.05 -10.26
N GLY A 47 -22.75 12.39 -11.29
CA GLY A 47 -23.14 12.61 -12.69
C GLY A 47 -22.34 13.67 -13.45
N TYR A 48 -21.37 14.34 -12.81
CA TYR A 48 -20.50 15.31 -13.46
C TYR A 48 -19.39 14.63 -14.28
N SER A 49 -18.88 15.31 -15.31
CA SER A 49 -17.74 14.84 -16.09
C SER A 49 -16.43 15.37 -15.48
N LYS A 50 -15.48 14.47 -15.25
CA LYS A 50 -14.10 14.82 -14.87
C LYS A 50 -13.16 14.42 -15.99
N PRO A 51 -12.24 15.31 -16.45
CA PRO A 51 -11.21 14.94 -17.39
C PRO A 51 -10.35 13.79 -16.85
N LEU A 52 -10.10 12.78 -17.67
CA LEU A 52 -9.18 11.70 -17.35
C LEU A 52 -8.50 11.27 -18.65
N LYS A 53 -7.22 11.59 -18.76
CA LYS A 53 -6.42 11.34 -19.96
C LYS A 53 -5.01 10.93 -19.56
N ALA A 54 -4.52 9.86 -20.15
CA ALA A 54 -3.15 9.42 -19.97
C ALA A 54 -2.51 9.02 -21.30
N THR A 55 -1.19 9.15 -21.37
CA THR A 55 -0.38 8.72 -22.51
C THR A 55 0.66 7.72 -22.04
N ILE A 56 0.80 6.61 -22.78
CA ILE A 56 1.89 5.64 -22.66
C ILE A 56 2.73 5.73 -23.94
N ARG A 57 4.01 6.07 -23.82
CA ARG A 57 4.96 6.02 -24.93
C ARG A 57 5.78 4.74 -24.82
N ILE A 58 5.73 3.91 -25.85
CA ILE A 58 6.53 2.70 -25.99
C ILE A 58 7.89 3.09 -26.57
N LEU A 59 8.95 2.95 -25.78
CA LEU A 59 10.32 3.21 -26.21
C LEU A 59 10.99 1.96 -26.79
N ASP A 60 10.60 0.78 -26.32
CA ASP A 60 11.13 -0.51 -26.79
C ASP A 60 10.00 -1.47 -27.21
N GLN A 61 10.15 -2.05 -28.38
CA GLN A 61 9.15 -2.93 -29.00
C GLN A 61 8.92 -4.24 -28.21
N SER A 62 9.88 -4.69 -27.40
CA SER A 62 9.74 -5.89 -26.56
C SER A 62 8.59 -5.77 -25.54
N VAL A 63 8.18 -4.54 -25.21
CA VAL A 63 7.05 -4.27 -24.30
C VAL A 63 5.76 -4.95 -24.78
N TRP A 64 5.51 -5.01 -26.09
CA TRP A 64 4.32 -5.67 -26.62
C TRP A 64 4.24 -7.14 -26.23
N THR A 65 5.36 -7.86 -26.33
CA THR A 65 5.41 -9.26 -25.93
C THR A 65 5.28 -9.43 -24.41
N ARG A 66 5.85 -8.51 -23.61
CA ARG A 66 5.74 -8.52 -22.14
C ARG A 66 4.29 -8.32 -21.70
N LEU A 67 3.63 -7.28 -22.23
CA LEU A 67 2.22 -6.98 -21.94
C LEU A 67 1.29 -8.11 -22.40
N CYS A 68 1.59 -8.74 -23.53
CA CYS A 68 0.79 -9.84 -24.05
C CYS A 68 0.90 -11.12 -23.20
N LEU A 69 2.09 -11.44 -22.68
CA LEU A 69 2.34 -12.68 -21.92
C LEU A 69 2.00 -12.52 -20.43
N HIS A 70 2.28 -11.33 -19.87
CA HIS A 70 2.07 -11.01 -18.46
C HIS A 70 1.51 -9.59 -18.34
N PRO A 71 0.18 -9.39 -18.51
CA PRO A 71 -0.40 -8.05 -18.50
C PRO A 71 -0.08 -7.24 -17.22
N ASP A 72 -0.18 -7.88 -16.05
CA ASP A 72 0.03 -7.21 -14.76
C ASP A 72 1.51 -6.86 -14.52
N PHE A 73 2.41 -7.85 -14.66
CA PHE A 73 3.85 -7.67 -14.41
C PHE A 73 4.58 -6.98 -15.57
N GLY A 74 4.15 -7.23 -16.81
CA GLY A 74 4.81 -6.72 -18.00
C GLY A 74 4.77 -5.20 -18.10
N PHE A 75 3.69 -4.57 -17.62
CA PHE A 75 3.62 -3.11 -17.52
C PHE A 75 4.59 -2.57 -16.46
N ALA A 76 4.57 -3.16 -15.25
CA ALA A 76 5.45 -2.74 -14.16
C ALA A 76 6.93 -2.90 -14.51
N ASP A 77 7.32 -4.05 -15.06
CA ASP A 77 8.68 -4.32 -15.54
C ASP A 77 9.10 -3.32 -16.63
N ALA A 78 8.22 -3.06 -17.59
CA ALA A 78 8.52 -2.11 -18.66
C ALA A 78 8.72 -0.69 -18.13
N PHE A 79 7.92 -0.26 -17.16
CA PHE A 79 8.07 1.03 -16.51
C PHE A 79 9.39 1.11 -15.71
N MET A 80 9.67 0.10 -14.88
CA MET A 80 10.88 0.06 -14.05
C MET A 80 12.18 -0.02 -14.86
N LEU A 81 12.15 -0.68 -16.02
CA LEU A 81 13.29 -0.79 -16.94
C LEU A 81 13.43 0.41 -17.89
N GLY A 82 12.53 1.42 -17.81
CA GLY A 82 12.55 2.58 -18.69
C GLY A 82 12.22 2.26 -20.15
N LEU A 83 11.48 1.18 -20.39
CA LEU A 83 11.04 0.78 -21.74
C LEU A 83 9.75 1.49 -22.18
N ILE A 84 9.08 2.16 -21.23
CA ILE A 84 7.93 3.03 -21.48
C ILE A 84 8.06 4.33 -20.70
N GLU A 85 7.46 5.38 -21.23
CA GLU A 85 7.18 6.62 -20.49
C GLU A 85 5.67 6.77 -20.32
N VAL A 86 5.24 7.35 -19.20
CA VAL A 86 3.83 7.63 -18.95
C VAL A 86 3.63 9.09 -18.57
N SER A 87 2.55 9.71 -19.03
CA SER A 87 2.26 11.12 -18.69
C SER A 87 1.84 11.29 -17.24
N ALA A 88 1.09 10.33 -16.69
CA ALA A 88 0.63 10.31 -15.31
C ALA A 88 0.31 8.87 -14.92
N LEU A 89 1.11 8.26 -14.05
CA LEU A 89 0.96 6.86 -13.66
C LEU A 89 -0.38 6.61 -12.95
N THR A 90 -0.83 7.57 -12.13
CA THR A 90 -2.13 7.54 -11.43
C THR A 90 -3.29 7.44 -12.41
N ASP A 91 -3.26 8.22 -13.48
CA ASP A 91 -4.35 8.30 -14.44
C ASP A 91 -4.39 7.04 -15.32
N VAL A 92 -3.22 6.49 -15.69
CA VAL A 92 -3.12 5.18 -16.35
C VAL A 92 -3.80 4.09 -15.51
N PHE A 93 -3.43 3.98 -14.23
CA PHE A 93 -4.02 2.97 -13.36
C PHE A 93 -5.50 3.23 -13.09
N GLN A 94 -5.92 4.49 -12.96
CA GLN A 94 -7.33 4.83 -12.82
C GLN A 94 -8.13 4.37 -14.04
N ILE A 95 -7.63 4.61 -15.26
CA ILE A 95 -8.23 4.10 -16.50
C ILE A 95 -8.31 2.57 -16.45
N PHE A 96 -7.23 1.87 -16.10
CA PHE A 96 -7.24 0.40 -16.02
C PHE A 96 -8.25 -0.13 -14.99
N VAL A 97 -8.32 0.47 -13.80
CA VAL A 97 -9.26 0.06 -12.74
C VAL A 97 -10.71 0.31 -13.14
N LEU A 98 -11.01 1.44 -13.79
CA LEU A 98 -12.35 1.79 -14.24
C LEU A 98 -12.85 0.89 -15.38
N ASN A 99 -11.94 0.35 -16.18
CA ASN A 99 -12.21 -0.56 -17.30
C ASN A 99 -11.84 -2.02 -16.99
N ARG A 100 -11.63 -2.37 -15.71
CA ARG A 100 -11.09 -3.67 -15.31
C ARG A 100 -11.88 -4.86 -15.86
N LYS A 101 -13.21 -4.75 -15.92
CA LYS A 101 -14.09 -5.81 -16.42
C LYS A 101 -13.86 -6.02 -17.92
N GLN A 102 -13.93 -4.93 -18.69
CA GLN A 102 -13.78 -4.89 -20.13
C GLN A 102 -12.38 -5.35 -20.60
N ILE A 103 -11.34 -5.02 -19.84
CA ILE A 103 -9.96 -5.44 -20.12
C ILE A 103 -9.73 -6.90 -19.69
N SER A 104 -10.29 -7.33 -18.55
CA SER A 104 -10.15 -8.71 -18.05
C SER A 104 -10.86 -9.77 -18.91
N GLU A 105 -11.93 -9.40 -19.60
CA GLU A 105 -12.64 -10.36 -20.48
C GLU A 105 -11.79 -10.78 -21.68
N LEU A 106 -10.78 -10.00 -22.09
CA LEU A 106 -9.86 -10.38 -23.16
C LEU A 106 -8.75 -11.35 -22.72
N SER A 107 -8.33 -11.34 -21.46
CA SER A 107 -7.38 -12.34 -20.95
C SER A 107 -7.99 -13.75 -20.93
N THR A 108 -9.32 -13.85 -20.98
CA THR A 108 -10.07 -15.10 -21.14
C THR A 108 -9.91 -15.73 -22.54
N CYS A 109 -9.65 -14.92 -23.58
CA CYS A 109 -9.54 -15.40 -24.96
C CYS A 109 -8.17 -16.02 -25.29
N MET A 110 -7.15 -15.83 -24.44
CA MET A 110 -5.80 -16.40 -24.57
C MET A 110 -5.51 -17.52 -23.55
N SER A 111 -6.55 -18.27 -23.15
CA SER A 111 -6.54 -19.62 -22.56
C SER A 111 -6.05 -19.81 -21.09
N PRO A 112 -6.69 -20.73 -20.33
CA PRO A 112 -6.29 -21.19 -18.99
C PRO A 112 -4.83 -21.63 -18.83
N PHE A 113 -4.08 -21.80 -19.92
CA PHE A 113 -2.65 -22.07 -19.87
C PHE A 113 -1.84 -20.92 -19.24
N PHE A 114 -2.20 -19.66 -19.52
CA PHE A 114 -1.54 -18.50 -18.91
C PHE A 114 -2.01 -18.26 -17.47
N SER A 115 -3.28 -18.53 -17.15
CA SER A 115 -3.75 -18.49 -15.76
C SER A 115 -3.14 -19.62 -14.93
N VAL A 116 -2.90 -20.80 -15.52
CA VAL A 116 -2.13 -21.89 -14.89
C VAL A 116 -0.66 -21.51 -14.72
N MET A 117 -0.03 -20.81 -15.68
CA MET A 117 1.36 -20.36 -15.52
C MET A 117 1.48 -19.24 -14.47
N SER A 118 0.55 -18.28 -14.45
CA SER A 118 0.44 -17.26 -13.39
C SER A 118 0.08 -17.88 -12.06
N TYR A 119 -0.78 -18.90 -12.02
CA TYR A 119 -1.11 -19.67 -10.82
C TYR A 119 0.08 -20.51 -10.33
N ILE A 120 0.84 -21.15 -11.22
CA ILE A 120 2.07 -21.88 -10.87
C ILE A 120 3.18 -20.92 -10.42
N SER A 121 3.29 -19.75 -11.05
CA SER A 121 4.19 -18.67 -10.62
C SER A 121 3.78 -18.16 -9.23
N ASN A 122 2.49 -17.89 -9.02
CA ASN A 122 1.90 -17.53 -7.74
C ASN A 122 2.04 -18.66 -6.71
N LEU A 123 1.96 -19.93 -7.11
CA LEU A 123 2.18 -21.09 -6.25
C LEU A 123 3.66 -21.32 -5.95
N ARG A 124 4.60 -20.91 -6.80
CA ARG A 124 6.04 -20.91 -6.46
C ARG A 124 6.37 -19.76 -5.51
N PHE A 125 5.69 -18.63 -5.64
CA PHE A 125 5.69 -17.53 -4.66
C PHE A 125 5.01 -17.95 -3.35
N ALA A 126 3.87 -18.64 -3.42
CA ALA A 126 3.12 -19.13 -2.28
C ALA A 126 3.74 -20.39 -1.66
N ASN A 127 4.51 -21.20 -2.39
CA ASN A 127 5.28 -22.30 -1.79
C ASN A 127 6.59 -21.82 -1.15
N LYS A 128 6.95 -20.54 -1.33
CA LYS A 128 7.88 -19.82 -0.44
C LYS A 128 7.22 -19.38 0.88
N VAL A 129 5.96 -19.74 1.17
CA VAL A 129 5.23 -19.42 2.42
C VAL A 129 5.75 -20.16 3.65
N LEU A 130 6.66 -21.13 3.51
CA LEU A 130 7.52 -21.55 4.63
C LEU A 130 8.40 -20.40 5.18
N GLY A 131 8.38 -19.24 4.53
CA GLY A 131 8.98 -18.00 4.98
C GLY A 131 7.98 -16.89 5.27
N SER A 132 6.79 -17.10 5.86
CA SER A 132 5.93 -15.95 6.25
C SER A 132 6.69 -14.93 7.10
N LYS A 133 7.57 -15.41 8.00
CA LYS A 133 8.53 -14.57 8.74
C LYS A 133 9.62 -13.97 7.85
N SER A 134 10.14 -14.73 6.88
CA SER A 134 11.22 -14.31 5.97
C SER A 134 10.79 -13.34 4.87
N ASN A 135 9.57 -13.43 4.34
CA ASN A 135 9.02 -12.49 3.36
C ASN A 135 8.67 -11.18 4.05
N ILE A 136 8.06 -11.24 5.24
CA ILE A 136 7.80 -10.03 6.02
C ILE A 136 9.13 -9.38 6.46
N SER A 137 10.10 -10.17 6.92
CA SER A 137 11.46 -9.69 7.26
C SER A 137 12.23 -9.11 6.06
N ALA A 138 12.17 -9.74 4.89
CA ALA A 138 12.90 -9.28 3.70
C ALA A 138 12.35 -7.96 3.12
N HIS A 139 11.08 -7.63 3.41
CA HIS A 139 10.49 -6.33 3.07
C HIS A 139 10.77 -5.23 4.12
N TYR A 140 11.46 -5.55 5.21
CA TYR A 140 11.85 -4.60 6.27
C TYR A 140 13.37 -4.43 6.44
N ASP A 141 14.14 -4.76 5.40
CA ASP A 141 15.56 -4.36 5.29
C ASP A 141 15.73 -2.98 4.61
N LEU A 142 14.61 -2.27 4.38
CA LEU A 142 14.61 -0.84 4.09
C LEU A 142 14.88 -0.10 5.40
N SER A 143 15.89 0.75 5.43
CA SER A 143 16.23 1.52 6.64
C SER A 143 15.04 2.39 7.07
N ASN A 144 14.89 2.59 8.39
CA ASN A 144 13.92 3.54 8.94
C ASN A 144 14.04 4.94 8.29
N GLU A 145 15.20 5.29 7.75
CA GLU A 145 15.45 6.54 7.03
C GLU A 145 14.65 6.63 5.72
N VAL A 146 14.47 5.53 4.99
CA VAL A 146 13.66 5.52 3.76
C VAL A 146 12.21 5.79 4.10
N PHE A 147 11.65 5.11 5.12
CA PHE A 147 10.28 5.36 5.56
C PHE A 147 10.11 6.78 6.12
N ALA A 148 11.08 7.26 6.91
CA ALA A 148 11.05 8.62 7.47
C ALA A 148 11.15 9.73 6.41
N ALA A 149 11.53 9.41 5.17
CA ALA A 149 11.56 10.37 4.08
C ALA A 149 10.19 10.66 3.46
N PHE A 150 9.18 9.80 3.66
CA PHE A 150 7.86 9.97 3.06
C PHE A 150 6.67 9.72 3.99
N LEU A 151 6.89 9.17 5.20
CA LEU A 151 5.84 9.05 6.21
C LEU A 151 5.75 10.32 7.06
N SER A 152 4.59 10.50 7.68
CA SER A 152 4.38 11.51 8.73
C SER A 152 5.26 11.26 9.96
N TRP A 153 5.35 12.26 10.84
CA TRP A 153 6.19 12.19 12.04
C TRP A 153 5.88 10.98 12.94
N ASP A 154 4.67 10.46 12.97
CA ASP A 154 4.34 9.28 13.76
C ASP A 154 4.84 7.96 13.16
N MET A 155 5.47 7.97 11.97
CA MET A 155 5.94 6.79 11.21
C MET A 155 4.81 5.80 10.89
N THR A 156 3.59 6.30 10.74
CA THR A 156 2.45 5.43 10.49
C THR A 156 2.38 5.03 9.02
N TYR A 157 2.70 3.75 8.74
CA TYR A 157 2.55 3.17 7.42
C TYR A 157 1.21 2.44 7.26
N SER A 158 0.11 3.21 7.30
CA SER A 158 -1.24 2.72 7.00
C SER A 158 -2.08 3.87 6.42
N CYS A 159 -3.29 3.57 5.94
CA CYS A 159 -4.24 4.59 5.49
C CYS A 159 -4.51 5.64 6.59
N ALA A 160 -4.64 6.92 6.22
CA ALA A 160 -5.03 8.04 7.06
C ALA A 160 -6.53 8.37 6.89
N ILE A 161 -7.10 9.19 7.79
CA ILE A 161 -8.46 9.72 7.64
C ILE A 161 -8.39 11.24 7.54
N PHE A 162 -8.74 11.78 6.38
CA PHE A 162 -8.71 13.22 6.14
C PHE A 162 -10.09 13.83 6.40
N ASP A 163 -10.26 14.42 7.58
CA ASP A 163 -11.42 15.24 7.93
C ASP A 163 -11.24 16.69 7.43
N GLU A 164 -12.16 17.58 7.82
CA GLU A 164 -12.08 19.01 7.45
C GLU A 164 -10.83 19.69 8.02
N GLU A 165 -10.35 19.26 9.19
CA GLU A 165 -9.14 19.81 9.82
C GLU A 165 -7.86 19.38 9.09
N ALA A 166 -7.88 18.23 8.42
CA ALA A 166 -6.83 17.73 7.54
C ALA A 166 -7.03 18.12 6.05
N GLY A 167 -7.84 19.14 5.77
CA GLY A 167 -8.05 19.65 4.39
C GLY A 167 -8.82 18.69 3.46
N GLY A 168 -9.54 17.71 4.02
CA GLY A 168 -10.31 16.71 3.28
C GLY A 168 -9.44 15.83 2.38
N CYS A 169 -10.06 15.13 1.43
CA CYS A 169 -9.36 14.14 0.58
C CYS A 169 -8.21 14.70 -0.29
N VAL A 170 -8.13 16.02 -0.45
CA VAL A 170 -7.03 16.69 -1.18
C VAL A 170 -5.92 17.10 -0.21
N GLY A 171 -6.26 17.53 1.02
CA GLY A 171 -5.31 18.01 2.01
C GLY A 171 -4.36 19.03 1.44
N ASP A 172 -3.07 18.70 1.53
CA ASP A 172 -1.96 19.51 1.07
C ASP A 172 -1.27 19.00 -0.20
N LEU A 173 -1.86 18.00 -0.88
CA LEU A 173 -1.26 17.34 -2.04
C LEU A 173 -0.92 18.29 -3.20
N LEU A 174 -1.63 19.41 -3.31
CA LEU A 174 -1.44 20.40 -4.38
C LEU A 174 -0.56 21.59 -3.96
N GLN A 175 -0.12 21.63 -2.70
CA GLN A 175 0.68 22.73 -2.18
C GLN A 175 2.16 22.46 -2.47
N GLU A 176 2.86 23.48 -2.99
CA GLU A 176 4.30 23.43 -3.10
C GLU A 176 4.91 23.60 -1.70
N ARG A 177 5.65 22.57 -1.24
CA ARG A 177 6.24 22.56 0.09
C ARG A 177 7.73 22.31 0.01
N PHE A 178 8.47 22.93 0.93
CA PHE A 178 9.83 22.51 1.18
C PHE A 178 9.80 21.05 1.62
N ILE A 179 10.57 20.20 0.95
CA ILE A 179 10.78 18.82 1.39
C ILE A 179 11.34 18.91 2.81
N ALA A 180 10.56 18.47 3.79
CA ALA A 180 11.05 18.38 5.15
C ALA A 180 12.30 17.47 5.13
N PRO A 181 13.44 17.89 5.71
CA PRO A 181 14.60 17.03 5.75
C PRO A 181 14.21 15.69 6.38
N PRO A 182 14.62 14.56 5.80
CA PRO A 182 14.20 13.25 6.28
C PRO A 182 14.55 13.13 7.75
N ARG A 183 13.55 12.79 8.55
CA ARG A 183 13.72 12.68 9.99
C ARG A 183 14.68 11.52 10.29
N ARG A 184 15.72 11.77 11.08
CA ARG A 184 16.66 10.70 11.43
C ARG A 184 16.15 9.87 12.61
N ARG A 185 15.51 10.52 13.59
CA ARG A 185 14.90 9.86 14.77
C ARG A 185 13.67 10.60 15.29
N GLN A 186 12.73 9.89 15.90
CA GLN A 186 11.51 10.48 16.50
C GLN A 186 11.78 11.33 17.73
N CYS A 187 12.91 11.12 18.39
CA CYS A 187 13.35 11.88 19.56
C CYS A 187 13.91 13.27 19.21
N GLU A 188 14.07 13.60 17.92
CA GLU A 188 14.53 14.92 17.49
C GLU A 188 13.48 15.99 17.79
N GLU A 189 13.93 17.20 18.13
CA GLU A 189 13.02 18.31 18.41
C GLU A 189 12.26 18.69 17.14
N ARG A 190 10.94 18.77 17.27
CA ARG A 190 10.04 19.08 16.17
C ARG A 190 10.21 20.53 15.74
N SER A 191 10.70 20.77 14.52
CA SER A 191 10.88 22.11 13.96
C SER A 191 9.65 22.68 13.27
N ASN A 192 8.76 21.83 12.75
CA ASN A 192 7.59 22.22 11.95
C ASN A 192 6.29 21.67 12.55
N PRO A 193 5.15 22.38 12.46
CA PRO A 193 3.84 21.87 12.91
C PRO A 193 3.36 20.66 12.09
N PRO A 194 2.31 19.92 12.54
CA PRO A 194 1.75 18.80 11.78
C PRO A 194 1.23 19.22 10.43
N ASP A 195 1.64 18.48 9.40
CA ASP A 195 1.04 18.54 8.07
C ASP A 195 -0.31 17.80 8.01
N ASP A 196 -0.97 17.82 6.85
CA ASP A 196 -2.31 17.25 6.71
C ASP A 196 -2.27 15.72 6.74
N LEU A 197 -1.16 15.11 6.29
CA LEU A 197 -0.93 13.66 6.43
C LEU A 197 -0.84 13.25 7.90
N GLU A 198 -0.02 13.91 8.71
CA GLU A 198 0.11 13.65 10.14
C GLU A 198 -1.22 13.89 10.87
N ARG A 199 -1.94 14.98 10.54
CA ARG A 199 -3.29 15.21 11.07
C ARG A 199 -4.22 14.06 10.73
N GLY A 200 -4.21 13.61 9.48
CA GLY A 200 -5.04 12.50 9.05
C GLY A 200 -4.68 11.17 9.72
N GLN A 201 -3.40 10.93 10.01
CA GLN A 201 -2.98 9.78 10.79
C GLN A 201 -3.47 9.89 12.24
N LEU A 202 -3.29 11.03 12.89
CA LEU A 202 -3.77 11.27 14.25
C LEU A 202 -5.30 11.12 14.36
N ALA A 203 -6.04 11.69 13.41
CA ALA A 203 -7.50 11.56 13.34
C ALA A 203 -7.95 10.10 13.28
N LYS A 204 -7.28 9.29 12.45
CA LYS A 204 -7.51 7.84 12.38
C LYS A 204 -7.19 7.14 13.71
N LEU A 205 -6.04 7.42 14.32
CA LEU A 205 -5.65 6.78 15.59
C LEU A 205 -6.63 7.11 16.72
N HIS A 206 -7.09 8.36 16.81
CA HIS A 206 -8.16 8.76 17.72
C HIS A 206 -9.48 8.07 17.43
N LEU A 207 -9.86 7.92 16.16
CA LEU A 207 -11.07 7.20 15.78
C LEU A 207 -11.00 5.73 16.26
N LEU A 208 -9.86 5.06 16.05
CA LEU A 208 -9.66 3.67 16.48
C LEU A 208 -9.77 3.56 18.01
N ALA A 209 -9.10 4.44 18.76
CA ALA A 209 -9.16 4.44 20.22
C ALA A 209 -10.60 4.66 20.74
N LYS A 210 -11.34 5.61 20.14
CA LYS A 210 -12.75 5.87 20.46
C LYS A 210 -13.64 4.67 20.13
N ARG A 211 -13.46 4.04 18.96
CA ARG A 211 -14.25 2.87 18.53
C ARG A 211 -13.98 1.63 19.38
N ALA A 212 -12.73 1.44 19.79
CA ALA A 212 -12.31 0.42 20.74
C ALA A 212 -12.71 0.73 22.20
N ARG A 213 -13.32 1.91 22.45
CA ARG A 213 -13.77 2.36 23.78
C ARG A 213 -12.64 2.40 24.82
N ILE A 214 -11.44 2.75 24.38
CA ILE A 214 -10.27 2.85 25.25
C ILE A 214 -10.47 4.03 26.21
N THR A 215 -10.24 3.78 27.49
CA THR A 215 -10.32 4.78 28.56
C THR A 215 -9.12 4.67 29.49
N LYS A 216 -9.00 5.59 30.44
CA LYS A 216 -7.91 5.59 31.41
C LYS A 216 -7.89 4.27 32.20
N GLY A 217 -6.74 3.60 32.17
CA GLY A 217 -6.52 2.32 32.84
C GLY A 217 -6.88 1.09 32.01
N SER A 218 -7.45 1.25 30.80
CA SER A 218 -7.70 0.11 29.90
C SER A 218 -6.41 -0.64 29.59
N ARG A 219 -6.47 -1.97 29.62
CA ARG A 219 -5.43 -2.85 29.07
C ARG A 219 -5.67 -3.09 27.59
N VAL A 220 -4.73 -2.70 26.75
CA VAL A 220 -4.86 -2.71 25.29
C VAL A 220 -3.78 -3.58 24.69
N LEU A 221 -4.18 -4.45 23.75
CA LEU A 221 -3.25 -5.21 22.92
C LEU A 221 -3.19 -4.56 21.52
N ASP A 222 -1.99 -4.16 21.09
CA ASP A 222 -1.73 -3.64 19.75
C ASP A 222 -0.96 -4.70 18.93
N VAL A 223 -1.68 -5.44 18.09
CA VAL A 223 -1.14 -6.54 17.27
C VAL A 223 -0.63 -5.98 15.94
N GLY A 224 0.68 -6.09 15.72
CA GLY A 224 1.35 -5.51 14.56
C GLY A 224 1.55 -4.00 14.73
N CYS A 225 2.13 -3.60 15.86
CA CYS A 225 2.17 -2.20 16.30
C CYS A 225 3.02 -1.27 15.42
N GLY A 226 3.80 -1.82 14.47
CA GLY A 226 4.73 -1.03 13.65
C GLY A 226 5.72 -0.24 14.51
N TRP A 227 5.90 1.05 14.21
CA TRP A 227 6.68 1.99 15.03
C TRP A 227 5.92 2.54 16.26
N GLY A 228 4.74 1.98 16.56
CA GLY A 228 3.98 2.19 17.80
C GLY A 228 3.23 3.50 17.90
N SER A 229 2.84 4.11 16.78
CA SER A 229 2.05 5.35 16.77
C SER A 229 0.74 5.21 17.55
N PHE A 230 0.03 4.09 17.38
CA PHE A 230 -1.19 3.80 18.13
C PHE A 230 -0.91 3.57 19.61
N ALA A 231 0.06 2.71 19.95
CA ALA A 231 0.45 2.43 21.33
C ALA A 231 0.83 3.70 22.11
N ILE A 232 1.64 4.58 21.50
CA ILE A 232 2.05 5.85 22.10
C ILE A 232 0.83 6.76 22.33
N LEU A 233 -0.05 6.90 21.33
CA LEU A 233 -1.26 7.72 21.47
C LEU A 233 -2.22 7.18 22.54
N ALA A 234 -2.47 5.88 22.55
CA ALA A 234 -3.33 5.24 23.54
C ALA A 234 -2.80 5.40 24.98
N ALA A 235 -1.50 5.23 25.19
CA ALA A 235 -0.90 5.43 26.51
C ALA A 235 -0.89 6.91 26.91
N LYS A 236 -0.42 7.79 26.02
CA LYS A 236 -0.19 9.22 26.33
C LYS A 236 -1.48 10.00 26.52
N GLU A 237 -2.47 9.77 25.67
CA GLU A 237 -3.68 10.61 25.60
C GLU A 237 -4.90 9.95 26.24
N TYR A 238 -4.97 8.62 26.19
CA TYR A 238 -6.08 7.87 26.79
C TYR A 238 -5.71 7.24 28.13
N GLY A 239 -4.43 7.28 28.53
CA GLY A 239 -3.97 6.70 29.80
C GLY A 239 -4.10 5.18 29.86
N ALA A 240 -4.00 4.50 28.71
CA ALA A 240 -4.04 3.05 28.61
C ALA A 240 -2.71 2.40 29.01
N GLN A 241 -2.78 1.12 29.39
CA GLN A 241 -1.63 0.22 29.50
C GLN A 241 -1.59 -0.64 28.24
N VAL A 242 -0.51 -0.57 27.47
CA VAL A 242 -0.44 -1.17 26.13
C VAL A 242 0.61 -2.27 26.08
N ASP A 243 0.19 -3.47 25.68
CA ASP A 243 1.08 -4.53 25.21
C ASP A 243 1.15 -4.43 23.67
N ALA A 244 2.32 -4.10 23.13
CA ALA A 244 2.53 -3.86 21.70
C ALA A 244 3.36 -5.00 21.09
N ILE A 245 2.82 -5.69 20.08
CA ILE A 245 3.48 -6.84 19.43
C ILE A 245 4.01 -6.45 18.05
N THR A 246 5.27 -6.75 17.78
CA THR A 246 5.87 -6.71 16.45
C THR A 246 6.76 -7.93 16.20
N ILE A 247 6.94 -8.30 14.94
CA ILE A 247 7.91 -9.30 14.50
C ILE A 247 9.22 -8.69 13.98
N SER A 248 9.29 -7.35 13.89
CA SER A 248 10.46 -6.62 13.39
C SER A 248 11.30 -6.08 14.54
N GLU A 249 12.56 -6.52 14.60
CA GLU A 249 13.51 -6.03 15.61
C GLU A 249 13.82 -4.54 15.42
N ALA A 250 13.93 -4.06 14.17
CA ALA A 250 14.15 -2.65 13.87
C ALA A 250 13.00 -1.76 14.36
N GLN A 251 11.75 -2.21 14.21
CA GLN A 251 10.58 -1.51 14.74
C GLN A 251 10.55 -1.52 16.27
N ARG A 252 10.87 -2.67 16.91
CA ARG A 252 10.96 -2.74 18.37
C ARG A 252 11.98 -1.74 18.91
N LEU A 253 13.20 -1.75 18.37
CA LEU A 253 14.28 -0.86 18.85
C LEU A 253 13.89 0.62 18.71
N ALA A 254 13.32 1.00 17.57
CA ALA A 254 12.83 2.36 17.35
C ALA A 254 11.70 2.73 18.32
N LEU A 255 10.74 1.83 18.53
CA LEU A 255 9.63 2.05 19.45
C LEU A 255 10.11 2.17 20.91
N GLU A 256 11.04 1.31 21.35
CA GLU A 256 11.61 1.40 22.71
C GLU A 256 12.34 2.74 22.94
N GLU A 257 13.13 3.22 21.97
CA GLU A 257 13.76 4.55 22.03
C GLU A 257 12.71 5.65 22.17
N ASN A 258 11.63 5.57 21.40
CA ASN A 258 10.53 6.55 21.42
C ASN A 258 9.73 6.53 22.72
N ILE A 259 9.43 5.34 23.24
CA ILE A 259 8.74 5.15 24.53
C ILE A 259 9.56 5.77 25.65
N GLN A 260 10.88 5.51 25.65
CA GLN A 260 11.80 6.05 26.65
C GLN A 260 11.87 7.58 26.56
N ALA A 261 12.03 8.13 25.35
CA ALA A 261 12.07 9.58 25.12
C ALA A 261 10.75 10.27 25.52
N ALA A 262 9.61 9.60 25.34
CA ALA A 262 8.30 10.09 25.74
C ALA A 262 7.97 9.88 27.23
N GLY A 263 8.82 9.18 27.99
CA GLY A 263 8.57 8.84 29.40
C GLY A 263 7.45 7.81 29.60
N LEU A 264 7.13 7.00 28.59
CA LEU A 264 5.99 6.07 28.58
C LEU A 264 6.37 4.63 28.93
N SER A 265 7.62 4.36 29.35
CA SER A 265 8.12 3.01 29.66
C SER A 265 7.36 2.30 30.79
N HIS A 266 6.57 3.05 31.55
CA HIS A 266 5.69 2.54 32.61
C HIS A 266 4.29 2.14 32.12
N ALA A 267 3.96 2.44 30.86
CA ALA A 267 2.63 2.27 30.29
C ALA A 267 2.62 1.42 29.01
N ILE A 268 3.78 1.24 28.35
CA ILE A 268 3.89 0.47 27.11
C ILE A 268 4.95 -0.61 27.28
N THR A 269 4.58 -1.86 27.00
CA THR A 269 5.50 -3.00 26.92
C THR A 269 5.57 -3.48 25.47
N VAL A 270 6.77 -3.55 24.91
CA VAL A 270 6.98 -4.01 23.53
C VAL A 270 7.43 -5.46 23.52
N HIS A 271 6.82 -6.26 22.66
CA HIS A 271 7.08 -7.69 22.53
C HIS A 271 7.56 -8.02 21.12
N LEU A 272 8.78 -8.56 21.00
CA LEU A 272 9.26 -9.17 19.76
C LEU A 272 8.77 -10.61 19.66
N MET A 273 7.57 -10.81 19.12
CA MET A 273 6.99 -12.13 18.98
C MET A 273 6.04 -12.22 17.78
N ASP A 274 5.80 -13.45 17.34
CA ASP A 274 4.66 -13.75 16.50
C ASP A 274 3.40 -13.73 17.36
N TYR A 275 2.34 -13.04 16.93
CA TYR A 275 1.08 -12.99 17.67
C TYR A 275 0.45 -14.38 17.86
N ARG A 276 0.80 -15.35 17.01
CA ARG A 276 0.32 -16.74 17.13
C ARG A 276 0.93 -17.49 18.31
N ASP A 277 2.03 -16.98 18.85
CA ASP A 277 2.78 -17.54 19.97
C ASP A 277 2.53 -16.76 21.28
N MET A 278 1.42 -15.99 21.36
CA MET A 278 1.05 -15.25 22.56
C MET A 278 0.96 -16.16 23.80
N PRO A 279 1.47 -15.72 24.95
CA PRO A 279 1.46 -16.54 26.15
C PRO A 279 0.03 -16.71 26.67
N LYS A 280 -0.23 -17.82 27.38
CA LYS A 280 -1.56 -18.07 27.99
C LYS A 280 -2.04 -16.95 28.91
N SER A 281 -1.11 -16.18 29.50
CA SER A 281 -1.42 -15.01 30.33
C SER A 281 -2.11 -13.88 29.56
N PHE A 282 -2.08 -13.87 28.24
CA PHE A 282 -2.75 -12.87 27.40
C PHE A 282 -4.23 -13.22 27.16
N HIS A 283 -4.65 -14.45 27.44
CA HIS A 283 -6.03 -14.89 27.25
C HIS A 283 -6.94 -14.13 28.24
N HIS A 284 -7.95 -13.44 27.71
CA HIS A 284 -8.88 -12.60 28.50
C HIS A 284 -8.21 -11.49 29.33
N ALA A 285 -7.00 -11.07 28.95
CA ALA A 285 -6.21 -10.09 29.72
C ALA A 285 -6.41 -8.63 29.27
N PHE A 286 -7.17 -8.39 28.20
CA PHE A 286 -7.27 -7.09 27.54
C PHE A 286 -8.72 -6.61 27.47
N ASP A 287 -8.91 -5.32 27.72
CA ASP A 287 -10.20 -4.63 27.53
C ASP A 287 -10.45 -4.30 26.06
N ALA A 288 -9.37 -4.13 25.28
CA ALA A 288 -9.42 -3.89 23.84
C ALA A 288 -8.26 -4.54 23.10
N VAL A 289 -8.53 -5.03 21.90
CA VAL A 289 -7.52 -5.51 20.95
C VAL A 289 -7.63 -4.66 19.68
N VAL A 290 -6.52 -4.10 19.24
CA VAL A 290 -6.41 -3.30 18.02
C VAL A 290 -5.37 -3.95 17.11
N SER A 291 -5.69 -4.04 15.82
CA SER A 291 -4.77 -4.53 14.81
C SER A 291 -4.98 -3.73 13.54
N ILE A 292 -3.89 -3.14 13.03
CA ILE A 292 -3.91 -2.20 11.90
C ILE A 292 -3.00 -2.76 10.80
N GLY A 293 -3.57 -3.17 9.67
CA GLY A 293 -2.80 -3.61 8.50
C GLY A 293 -2.11 -4.98 8.64
N VAL A 294 -2.54 -5.83 9.58
CA VAL A 294 -1.97 -7.17 9.76
C VAL A 294 -2.74 -8.24 8.98
N MET A 295 -4.05 -8.08 8.86
CA MET A 295 -4.97 -9.09 8.33
C MET A 295 -4.65 -9.46 6.88
N GLU A 296 -4.18 -8.49 6.11
CA GLU A 296 -3.75 -8.60 4.72
C GLU A 296 -2.56 -9.57 4.55
N HIS A 297 -1.77 -9.77 5.61
CA HIS A 297 -0.60 -10.65 5.62
C HIS A 297 -0.85 -12.03 6.24
N VAL A 298 -2.06 -12.27 6.75
CA VAL A 298 -2.44 -13.56 7.36
C VAL A 298 -2.55 -14.66 6.30
N GLY A 299 -3.06 -14.30 5.11
CA GLY A 299 -3.40 -15.25 4.05
C GLY A 299 -4.79 -15.85 4.25
N ILE A 300 -5.51 -16.06 3.14
CA ILE A 300 -6.93 -16.46 3.17
C ILE A 300 -7.17 -17.77 3.93
N GLU A 301 -6.22 -18.71 3.85
CA GLU A 301 -6.34 -20.04 4.46
C GLU A 301 -6.21 -20.03 6.00
N PHE A 302 -5.66 -18.95 6.57
CA PHE A 302 -5.49 -18.80 8.01
C PHE A 302 -6.46 -17.78 8.63
N MET A 303 -7.38 -17.23 7.83
CA MET A 303 -8.28 -16.15 8.25
C MET A 303 -9.27 -16.58 9.33
N GLU A 304 -9.74 -17.83 9.30
CA GLU A 304 -10.62 -18.35 10.35
C GLU A 304 -9.89 -18.35 11.71
N ARG A 305 -8.65 -18.87 11.72
CA ARG A 305 -7.81 -18.95 12.91
C ARG A 305 -7.39 -17.58 13.46
N TRP A 306 -7.45 -16.52 12.67
CA TRP A 306 -7.16 -15.16 13.14
C TRP A 306 -8.15 -14.69 14.23
N PHE A 307 -9.41 -15.14 14.18
CA PHE A 307 -10.46 -14.71 15.09
C PHE A 307 -10.75 -15.70 16.24
N THR A 308 -10.14 -16.88 16.24
CA THR A 308 -10.42 -17.98 17.18
C THR A 308 -9.19 -18.37 17.98
#